data_AF-A0A914VD43-F1
#
_entry.id   AF-A0A914VD43-F1
#
_cell.length_a   1.000
_cell.length_b   1.000
_cell.length_c   1.000
_cell.angle_alpha   90.00
_cell.angle_beta   90.00
_cell.angle_gamma   90.00
#
_symmetry.space_group_name_H-M   'P 1'
#
loop_
_entity.id
_entity.type
_entity.pdbx_description
1 polymer ?
#
loop_
_entity_poly.entity_id
_entity_poly.type
_entity_poly.pdbx_seq_one_letter_code
_entity_poly.pdbx_strand_id
1 'polypeptide(L)'
;MIEYVLFPMVNEGLRCLDEEIIETAPQIDLMFIYGMDWPKNTGGPMRWAQSVGFDKIFNYIDNQYRMSNDDYWKPAQSLQRLAADRSRL
;
A
#
# COMPACT_ATOMS: atom_id res chain seq x y z
N MET A 1 -6.96 5.79 13.19
CA MET A 1 -6.82 7.06 12.44
C MET A 1 -5.71 6.96 11.40
N ILE A 2 -4.50 6.53 11.77
CA ILE A 2 -3.37 6.38 10.84
C ILE A 2 -3.66 5.34 9.74
N GLU A 3 -4.22 4.17 10.08
CA GLU A 3 -4.55 3.12 9.09
C GLU A 3 -5.53 3.61 8.01
N TYR A 4 -6.52 4.42 8.39
CA TYR A 4 -7.53 4.95 7.46
C TYR A 4 -6.93 5.87 6.39
N VAL A 5 -5.79 6.50 6.65
CA VAL A 5 -5.11 7.40 5.72
C VAL A 5 -4.01 6.66 4.96
N LEU A 6 -3.18 5.90 5.66
CA LEU A 6 -1.97 5.32 5.09
C LEU A 6 -2.23 4.02 4.33
N PHE A 7 -3.17 3.18 4.74
CA PHE A 7 -3.43 1.93 4.04
C PHE A 7 -4.02 2.13 2.64
N PRO A 8 -5.00 3.02 2.40
CA PRO A 8 -5.45 3.27 1.04
C PRO A 8 -4.36 3.94 0.19
N MET A 9 -3.47 4.75 0.77
CA MET A 9 -2.29 5.28 0.07
C MET A 9 -1.34 4.16 -0.39
N VAL A 10 -1.10 3.15 0.46
CA VAL A 10 -0.31 1.98 0.07
C VAL A 10 -1.02 1.19 -1.03
N ASN A 11 -2.33 0.96 -0.89
CA ASN A 11 -3.14 0.27 -1.89
C ASN A 11 -3.08 0.98 -3.25
N GLU A 12 -3.19 2.31 -3.25
CA GLU A 12 -3.09 3.10 -4.48
C GLU A 12 -1.70 3.05 -5.10
N GLY A 13 -0.64 3.12 -4.30
CA GLY A 13 0.72 2.95 -4.81
C GLY A 13 0.91 1.58 -5.49
N LEU A 14 0.39 0.51 -4.90
CA LEU A 14 0.39 -0.82 -5.52
C LEU A 14 -0.47 -0.87 -6.78
N ARG A 15 -1.58 -0.14 -6.82
CA ARG A 15 -2.43 -0.03 -8.01
C ARG A 15 -1.71 0.71 -9.15
N CYS A 16 -0.97 1.77 -8.85
CA CYS A 16 -0.12 2.44 -9.85
C CYS A 16 0.95 1.51 -10.44
N LEU A 17 1.47 0.55 -9.65
CA LEU A 17 2.37 -0.48 -10.17
C LEU A 17 1.62 -1.48 -11.05
N ASP A 18 0.43 -1.92 -10.63
CA ASP A 18 -0.41 -2.84 -11.40
C ASP A 18 -0.84 -2.24 -12.75
N GLU A 19 -1.09 -0.93 -12.78
CA GLU A 19 -1.49 -0.16 -13.96
C GLU A 19 -0.29 0.36 -14.79
N GLU A 20 0.95 0.01 -14.41
CA GLU A 20 2.19 0.43 -15.09
C GLU A 20 2.36 1.97 -15.18
N ILE A 21 1.73 2.73 -14.29
CA ILE A 21 1.90 4.19 -14.17
C ILE A 21 3.25 4.52 -13.53
N ILE A 22 3.72 3.66 -12.63
CA ILE A 22 5.02 3.74 -11.97
C ILE A 22 5.71 2.38 -12.14
N GLU A 23 7.00 2.37 -12.43
CA GLU A 23 7.70 1.12 -12.77
C GLU A 23 8.08 0.30 -11.53
N THR A 24 8.41 0.96 -10.41
CA THR A 24 8.96 0.26 -9.24
C THR A 24 8.51 0.88 -7.90
N ALA A 25 8.34 0.04 -6.88
CA ALA A 25 7.99 0.50 -5.52
C ALA A 25 8.98 1.54 -4.93
N PRO A 26 10.31 1.41 -5.12
CA PRO A 26 11.26 2.44 -4.68
C PRO A 26 11.05 3.81 -5.31
N GLN A 27 10.55 3.91 -6.55
CA GLN A 27 10.23 5.22 -7.16
C GLN A 27 9.10 5.91 -6.37
N ILE A 28 8.08 5.14 -5.94
CA ILE A 28 7.00 5.64 -5.07
C ILE A 28 7.59 6.11 -3.73
N ASP A 29 8.45 5.30 -3.11
CA ASP A 29 9.08 5.63 -1.84
C ASP A 29 9.86 6.95 -1.90
N LEU A 30 10.68 7.13 -2.94
CA LEU A 30 11.44 8.35 -3.14
C LEU A 30 10.54 9.56 -3.44
N MET A 31 9.47 9.38 -4.23
CA MET A 31 8.50 10.45 -4.50
C MET A 31 7.85 10.97 -3.22
N PHE A 32 7.46 10.08 -2.30
CA PHE A 32 6.89 10.50 -1.02
C PHE A 32 7.92 11.12 -0.08
N ILE A 33 9.14 10.57 -0.04
CA ILE A 33 10.23 11.14 0.77
C ILE A 33 10.58 12.56 0.32
N TYR A 34 10.73 12.79 -0.99
CA TYR A 34 11.17 14.08 -1.51
C TYR A 34 10.03 15.06 -1.83
N GLY A 35 8.83 14.56 -2.14
CA GLY A 35 7.68 15.38 -2.52
C GLY A 35 6.73 15.69 -1.37
N MET A 36 6.62 14.81 -0.38
CA MET A 36 5.64 14.88 0.72
C MET A 36 6.29 14.81 2.11
N ASP A 37 7.60 15.01 2.18
CA ASP A 37 8.41 14.96 3.41
C ASP A 37 8.16 13.71 4.28
N TRP A 38 7.98 12.56 3.62
CA TRP A 38 7.77 11.30 4.32
C TRP A 38 8.98 10.95 5.23
N PRO A 39 8.77 10.45 6.47
CA PRO A 39 9.86 10.17 7.40
C PRO A 39 10.92 9.22 6.80
N LYS A 40 12.09 9.79 6.49
CA LYS A 40 13.20 9.10 5.77
C LYS A 40 13.65 7.81 6.46
N ASN A 41 13.61 7.77 7.78
CA ASN A 41 14.00 6.60 8.58
C ASN A 41 13.08 5.38 8.40
N THR A 42 11.87 5.57 7.87
CA THR A 42 10.96 4.45 7.51
C THR A 42 11.18 3.94 6.09
N GLY A 43 11.93 4.70 5.28
CA GLY A 43 12.30 4.37 3.90
C GLY A 43 11.19 4.46 2.86
N GLY A 44 10.06 5.10 3.19
CA GLY A 44 8.94 5.38 2.27
C GLY A 44 7.68 4.54 2.56
N PRO A 45 6.51 4.90 2.02
CA PRO A 45 5.26 4.21 2.28
C PRO A 45 5.24 2.73 1.86
N MET A 46 5.88 2.35 0.76
CA MET A 46 5.93 0.94 0.31
C MET A 46 6.86 0.11 1.20
N ARG A 47 8.03 0.65 1.58
CA ARG A 47 8.91 -0.03 2.54
C ARG A 47 8.31 -0.08 3.95
N TRP A 48 7.65 0.98 4.37
CA TRP A 48 6.90 1.01 5.62
C TRP A 48 5.76 -0.01 5.63
N ALA A 49 5.05 -0.18 4.52
CA ALA A 49 4.01 -1.20 4.40
C ALA A 49 4.55 -2.62 4.63
N GLN A 50 5.78 -2.91 4.18
CA GLN A 50 6.43 -4.20 4.45
C GLN A 50 6.67 -4.44 5.93
N SER A 51 7.07 -3.41 6.69
CA SER A 51 7.28 -3.55 8.14
C SER A 51 5.96 -3.64 8.93
N VAL A 52 4.88 -3.09 8.38
CA VAL A 52 3.52 -3.24 8.94
C VAL A 52 2.93 -4.62 8.67
N GLY A 53 3.23 -5.21 7.51
CA GLY A 53 2.67 -6.48 7.03
C GLY A 53 1.53 -6.28 6.04
N PHE A 54 1.67 -6.85 4.83
CA PHE A 54 0.66 -6.72 3.77
C PHE A 54 -0.63 -7.46 4.08
N ASP A 55 -0.59 -8.49 4.93
CA ASP A 55 -1.77 -9.20 5.43
C ASP A 55 -2.65 -8.27 6.28
N LYS A 56 -2.06 -7.50 7.19
CA LYS A 56 -2.77 -6.51 8.00
C LYS A 56 -3.42 -5.44 7.12
N ILE A 57 -2.67 -4.93 6.14
CA ILE A 57 -3.15 -3.88 5.23
C ILE A 57 -4.29 -4.42 4.36
N PHE A 58 -4.13 -5.59 3.75
CA PHE A 58 -5.16 -6.23 2.95
C PHE A 58 -6.44 -6.46 3.74
N ASN A 59 -6.36 -7.07 4.92
CA ASN A 59 -7.54 -7.37 5.74
C ASN A 59 -8.33 -6.11 6.09
N TYR A 60 -7.63 -5.00 6.37
CA TYR A 60 -8.28 -3.72 6.63
C TYR A 60 -8.98 -3.19 5.37
N ILE A 61 -8.27 -3.09 4.24
CA ILE A 61 -8.82 -2.57 2.98
C ILE A 61 -10.02 -3.41 2.51
N ASP A 62 -9.90 -4.73 2.55
CA ASP A 62 -10.95 -5.67 2.17
C ASP A 62 -12.18 -5.57 3.08
N ASN A 63 -11.99 -5.34 4.39
CA ASN A 63 -13.09 -5.03 5.30
C ASN A 63 -13.79 -3.72 4.92
N GLN A 64 -13.04 -2.65 4.65
CA GLN A 64 -13.63 -1.37 4.24
C GLN A 64 -14.40 -1.51 2.93
N TYR A 65 -13.85 -2.22 1.95
CA TYR A 65 -14.50 -2.49 0.67
C TYR A 65 -15.83 -3.24 0.85
N ARG A 66 -15.85 -4.28 1.69
CA ARG A 66 -17.08 -5.02 2.00
C ARG A 66 -18.14 -4.17 2.69
N MET A 67 -17.72 -3.22 3.53
CA MET A 67 -18.64 -2.35 4.27
C MET A 67 -19.22 -1.22 3.42
N SER A 68 -18.42 -0.61 2.55
CA SER A 68 -18.85 0.55 1.77
C SER A 68 -19.32 0.21 0.36
N ASN A 69 -18.86 -0.91 -0.21
CA ASN A 69 -19.00 -1.26 -1.63
C ASN A 69 -18.55 -0.10 -2.57
N ASP A 70 -17.53 0.64 -2.14
CA ASP A 70 -16.94 1.78 -2.86
C ASP A 70 -15.60 1.35 -3.46
N ASP A 71 -15.44 1.55 -4.77
CA ASP A 71 -14.24 1.18 -5.51
C ASP A 71 -12.97 1.88 -5.00
N TYR A 72 -13.08 2.99 -4.26
CA TYR A 72 -11.96 3.59 -3.55
C TYR A 72 -11.22 2.58 -2.64
N TRP A 73 -11.96 1.68 -2.00
CA TRP A 73 -11.40 0.65 -1.10
C TRP A 73 -11.06 -0.65 -1.81
N LYS A 74 -11.22 -0.75 -3.13
CA LYS A 74 -10.98 -2.00 -3.84
C LYS A 74 -9.50 -2.42 -3.70
N PRO A 75 -9.20 -3.61 -3.18
CA PRO A 75 -7.81 -4.05 -3.02
C PRO A 75 -7.10 -4.21 -4.37
N ALA A 76 -5.90 -3.63 -4.52
CA ALA A 76 -5.05 -3.80 -5.68
C ALA A 76 -4.67 -5.28 -5.88
N GLN A 77 -4.42 -5.68 -7.13
CA GLN A 77 -4.10 -7.07 -7.44
C GLN A 77 -2.76 -7.48 -6.81
N SER A 78 -1.77 -6.59 -6.82
CA SER A 78 -0.51 -6.79 -6.12
C SER A 78 -0.69 -6.90 -4.60
N LEU A 79 -1.59 -6.13 -3.98
CA LEU A 79 -1.86 -6.25 -2.55
C LEU A 79 -2.42 -7.63 -2.19
N GLN A 80 -3.36 -8.14 -2.99
CA GLN A 80 -3.92 -9.49 -2.82
C GLN A 80 -2.83 -10.57 -2.92
N ARG A 81 -1.95 -10.46 -3.92
CA ARG A 81 -0.82 -11.39 -4.11
C ARG A 81 0.16 -11.34 -2.94
N LEU A 82 0.56 -10.14 -2.52
CA LEU A 82 1.51 -9.92 -1.43
C LEU A 82 0.96 -10.39 -0.07
N ALA A 83 -0.35 -10.24 0.16
CA ALA A 83 -0.99 -10.76 1.37
C ALA A 83 -1.10 -12.30 1.38
N ALA A 84 -1.23 -12.92 0.20
CA ALA A 84 -1.24 -14.38 0.08
C ALA A 84 0.17 -15.00 0.22
N ASP A 85 1.20 -14.27 -0.19
CA ASP A 85 2.59 -14.72 -0.15
C ASP A 85 3.23 -14.47 1.23
N ARG A 86 3.21 -15.51 2.08
CA ARG A 86 3.84 -15.48 3.42
C ARG A 86 5.38 -15.60 3.40
N SER A 87 6.02 -15.68 2.23
CA SER A 87 7.45 -16.04 2.12
C SER A 87 8.44 -14.87 2.32
N ARG A 88 7.98 -13.68 2.70
CA ARG A 88 8.83 -12.49 2.94
C ARG A 88 8.76 -11.94 4.37
N LEU A 89 8.63 -12.83 5.37
CA LEU A 89 8.94 -12.54 6.77
C LEU A 89 10.44 -12.67 7.04
#